data_AF-A0A2Z5JD68-F1
#
_entry.id   AF-A0A2Z5JD68-F1
#
_cell.length_a   1.000
_cell.length_b   1.000
_cell.length_c   1.000
_cell.angle_alpha   90.00
_cell.angle_beta   90.00
_cell.angle_gamma   90.00
#
_symmetry.space_group_name_H-M   'P 1'
#
loop_
_entity.id
_entity.type
_entity.pdbx_description
1 polymer ?
#
loop_
_entity_poly.entity_id
_entity_poly.type
_entity_poly.pdbx_seq_one_letter_code
_entity_poly.pdbx_strand_id
1 'polypeptide(L)' 'MDRRDLPEILWYARYDDVYSTTKGFPYASTLYTGHRRGHQYAVNKKVTHTGGTLTIDRNAWDAPVAIVG' A
#
# COMPACT_ATOMS: atom_id res chain seq x y z
N MET A 1 -7.61 -9.10 -20.39
CA MET A 1 -8.34 -9.07 -19.12
C MET A 1 -9.36 -7.95 -19.20
N ASP A 2 -10.64 -8.23 -18.95
CA ASP A 2 -11.63 -7.17 -18.82
C ASP A 2 -11.39 -6.43 -17.49
N ARG A 3 -11.59 -5.11 -17.43
CA ARG A 3 -11.48 -4.37 -16.16
C ARG A 3 -12.52 -4.83 -15.14
N ARG A 4 -13.65 -5.39 -15.59
CA ARG A 4 -14.67 -6.01 -14.73
C ARG A 4 -14.17 -7.25 -14.00
N ASP A 5 -13.10 -7.88 -14.49
CA ASP A 5 -12.49 -9.05 -13.85
C ASP A 5 -11.38 -8.67 -12.85
N LEU A 6 -11.07 -7.37 -12.72
CA LEU A 6 -10.03 -6.86 -11.83
C LEU A 6 -10.64 -6.26 -10.55
N PRO A 7 -9.91 -6.27 -9.43
CA PRO A 7 -10.37 -5.61 -8.22
C PRO A 7 -10.53 -4.10 -8.44
N GLU A 8 -11.39 -3.48 -7.64
CA GLU A 8 -11.57 -2.02 -7.68
C GLU A 8 -10.34 -1.29 -7.10
N ILE A 9 -9.79 -1.81 -6.00
CA ILE A 9 -8.65 -1.27 -5.27
C ILE A 9 -7.55 -2.33 -5.25
N LEU A 10 -6.31 -1.90 -5.45
CA LEU A 10 -5.14 -2.77 -5.40
C LEU A 10 -4.23 -2.41 -4.24
N TRP A 11 -3.98 -3.36 -3.36
CA TRP A 11 -2.85 -3.33 -2.43
C TRP A 11 -1.80 -4.32 -2.91
N TYR A 12 -0.59 -3.83 -3.18
CA TYR A 12 0.52 -4.66 -3.65
C TYR A 12 1.74 -4.53 -2.73
N ALA A 13 2.56 -5.58 -2.73
CA ALA A 13 3.83 -5.61 -2.01
C ALA A 13 5.00 -5.38 -2.97
N ARG A 14 5.85 -4.42 -2.62
CA ARG A 14 7.14 -4.18 -3.27
C ARG A 14 8.05 -3.57 -2.22
N TYR A 15 8.97 -4.35 -1.67
CA TYR A 15 9.79 -3.93 -0.53
C TYR A 15 10.99 -3.08 -0.97
N ASP A 16 10.73 -1.89 -1.48
CA ASP A 16 11.74 -0.97 -1.99
C ASP A 16 12.08 0.18 -1.03
N ASP A 17 11.52 0.16 0.18
CA ASP A 17 11.65 1.20 1.20
C ASP A 17 11.19 2.60 0.72
N VAL A 18 10.35 2.68 -0.34
CA VAL A 18 9.79 3.93 -0.88
C VAL A 18 8.35 4.17 -0.41
N TYR A 19 8.13 5.17 0.45
CA TYR A 19 6.79 5.62 0.87
C TYR A 19 6.07 6.38 -0.26
N SER A 20 5.54 5.65 -1.25
CA SER A 20 4.76 6.19 -2.36
C SER A 20 3.85 5.14 -2.96
N THR A 21 2.66 5.52 -3.43
CA THR A 21 1.75 4.63 -4.17
C THR A 21 1.91 4.73 -5.69
N THR A 22 2.73 5.66 -6.18
CA THR A 22 2.89 5.96 -7.61
C THR A 22 4.32 5.75 -8.10
N LYS A 23 5.32 6.07 -7.28
CA LYS A 23 6.73 5.84 -7.61
C LYS A 23 7.04 4.35 -7.55
N GLY A 24 7.53 3.80 -8.65
CA GLY A 24 7.84 2.36 -8.73
C GLY A 24 6.59 1.47 -8.83
N PHE A 25 5.42 2.02 -9.18
CA PHE A 25 4.24 1.21 -9.44
C PHE A 25 4.53 0.20 -10.56
N PRO A 26 4.38 -1.13 -10.33
CA PRO A 26 4.88 -2.14 -11.26
C PRO A 26 3.94 -2.41 -12.44
N TYR A 27 2.73 -1.83 -12.43
CA TYR A 27 1.74 -1.98 -13.49
C TYR A 27 1.66 -0.72 -14.35
N ALA A 28 0.91 -0.81 -15.48
CA ALA A 28 0.66 0.35 -16.33
C ALA A 28 0.11 1.53 -15.52
N SER A 29 0.64 2.73 -15.76
CA SER A 29 0.29 3.96 -14.99
C SER A 29 -1.18 4.38 -15.13
N THR A 30 -1.89 3.82 -16.10
CA THR A 30 -3.33 4.02 -16.33
C THR A 30 -4.21 3.09 -15.50
N LEU A 31 -3.64 2.10 -14.82
CA LEU A 31 -4.37 1.19 -13.93
C LEU A 31 -4.40 1.72 -12.49
N TYR A 32 -5.52 1.49 -11.81
CA TYR A 32 -5.72 1.87 -10.40
C TYR A 32 -5.41 3.36 -10.12
N THR A 33 -5.76 4.24 -11.06
CA THR A 33 -5.64 5.69 -10.91
C THR A 33 -6.66 6.25 -9.91
N GLY A 34 -6.35 7.41 -9.33
CA GLY A 34 -7.10 8.00 -8.22
C GLY A 34 -6.84 7.29 -6.89
N HIS A 35 -7.77 7.43 -5.95
CA HIS A 35 -7.70 6.85 -4.60
C HIS A 35 -8.00 5.34 -4.61
N ARG A 36 -7.12 4.53 -5.23
CA ARG A 36 -7.33 3.08 -5.41
C ARG A 36 -6.09 2.22 -5.15
N ARG A 37 -5.10 2.72 -4.40
CA ARG A 37 -3.81 2.04 -4.23
C ARG A 37 -3.35 1.95 -2.78
N GLY A 38 -2.86 0.77 -2.42
CA GLY A 38 -2.00 0.54 -1.26
C GLY A 38 -0.65 -0.01 -1.73
N HIS A 39 0.43 0.40 -1.06
CA HIS A 39 1.78 -0.10 -1.33
C HIS A 39 2.46 -0.53 -0.03
N GLN A 40 2.68 -1.83 0.15
CA GLN A 40 3.53 -2.35 1.21
C GLN A 40 4.99 -2.21 0.80
N TYR A 41 5.60 -1.10 1.23
CA TYR A 41 6.95 -0.70 0.81
C TYR A 41 8.06 -1.25 1.70
N ALA A 42 7.71 -1.79 2.87
CA ALA A 42 8.64 -2.35 3.84
C ALA A 42 8.00 -3.49 4.63
N VAL A 43 8.75 -4.57 4.83
CA VAL A 43 8.32 -5.78 5.56
C VAL A 43 9.23 -6.03 6.76
N ASN A 44 8.70 -6.66 7.81
CA ASN A 44 9.45 -7.14 8.98
C ASN A 44 10.29 -6.08 9.71
N LYS A 45 9.80 -4.84 9.79
CA LYS A 45 10.50 -3.77 10.52
C LYS A 45 10.24 -3.92 12.02
N LYS A 46 11.30 -4.12 12.80
CA LYS A 46 11.22 -4.06 14.26
C LYS A 46 11.11 -2.60 14.69
N VAL A 47 10.05 -2.27 15.43
CA VAL A 47 9.81 -0.92 15.95
C VAL A 47 9.55 -1.02 17.45
N THR A 48 10.25 -0.22 18.22
CA THR A 48 10.07 -0.10 19.67
C THR A 48 9.27 1.16 19.98
N HIS A 49 8.16 0.98 20.70
CA HIS A 49 7.37 2.05 21.28
C HIS A 49 7.36 1.93 22.80
N THR A 50 6.74 2.88 23.49
CA THR A 50 6.64 2.89 24.97
C THR A 50 6.07 1.60 25.57
N GLY A 51 5.31 0.82 24.81
CA GLY A 51 4.72 -0.46 25.23
C GLY A 51 5.48 -1.73 24.82
N GLY A 52 6.62 -1.63 24.14
CA GLY A 52 7.41 -2.79 23.73
C GLY A 52 7.86 -2.76 22.26
N THR A 53 8.47 -3.87 21.83
CA THR A 53 8.96 -4.06 20.46
C THR A 53 8.02 -4.94 19.67
N LEU A 54 7.60 -4.44 18.51
CA LEU A 54 6.74 -5.14 17.55
C LEU A 54 7.44 -5.27 16.21
N THR A 55 7.12 -6.33 15.48
CA THR A 55 7.46 -6.46 14.06
C THR A 55 6.28 -5.95 13.26
N ILE A 56 6.50 -4.96 12.40
CA ILE A 56 5.46 -4.34 11.57
C ILE A 56 5.86 -4.35 10.10
N ASP A 57 4.85 -4.34 9.25
CA ASP A 57 5.00 -3.95 7.85
C ASP A 57 4.53 -2.51 7.69
N ARG A 58 5.19 -1.76 6.80
CA ARG A 58 4.82 -0.36 6.54
C ARG A 58 4.19 -0.24 5.16
N ASN A 59 3.12 0.55 5.10
CA ASN A 59 2.31 0.75 3.92
C ASN A 59 2.14 2.24 3.62
N ALA A 60 2.19 2.61 2.33
CA ALA A 60 1.66 3.88 1.84
C ALA A 60 0.25 3.65 1.32
N TRP A 61 -0.67 4.59 1.58
CA TRP A 61 -2.09 4.44 1.25
C TRP A 61 -2.61 5.66 0.49
N ASP A 62 -3.29 5.41 -0.63
CA ASP A 62 -4.03 6.38 -1.43
C ASP A 62 -5.36 5.71 -1.83
N ALA A 63 -6.28 5.64 -0.87
CA ALA A 63 -7.60 5.05 -1.02
C ALA A 63 -8.56 5.67 0.01
N PRO A 64 -9.89 5.60 -0.19
CA PRO A 64 -10.85 5.87 0.87
C PRO A 64 -10.54 4.94 2.05
N VAL A 65 -10.02 5.51 3.14
CA VAL A 65 -9.90 4.83 4.42
C VAL A 65 -11.15 5.12 5.22
N ALA A 66 -11.68 4.13 5.93
CA ALA A 66 -12.86 4.34 6.76
C ALA A 66 -12.56 5.44 7.80
N ILE A 67 -13.42 6.46 7.86
CA ILE A 67 -13.51 7.34 9.02
C ILE A 67 -14.34 6.58 10.06
N VAL A 68 -13.69 6.08 11.09
CA VAL A 68 -14.37 5.56 12.28
C VAL A 68 -14.68 6.75 13.20
N GLY A 69 -15.95 6.90 13.56
CA GLY A 69 -16.44 7.91 14.50
C GLY A 69 -16.29 7.51 15.95
#